data_AF-A0A6J4I1B5-F1
#
_entry.id   AF-A0A6J4I1B5-F1
#
_cell.length_a   1.000
_cell.length_b   1.000
_cell.length_c   1.000
_cell.angle_alpha   90.00
_cell.angle_beta   90.00
_cell.angle_gamma   90.00
#
_symmetry.space_group_name_H-M   'P 1'
#
loop_
_entity.id
_entity.type
_entity.pdbx_description
1 polymer ?
#
loop_
_entity_poly.entity_id
_entity_poly.type
_entity_poly.pdbx_seq_one_letter_code
_entity_poly.pdbx_strand_id
1 'polypeptide(L)'
;MAPPTVVVVDTTFARVDMGTIVLQRIGEIASPSELATQRFTVPGFKDLAAVARRVVDQGAAIVLACGMPGPEPIDESCAGDASLGLQLVQALTGTSVLEVFVHTTEAIDGDGRVDEDVLAALCRRRCRGHAENAVRMVLDPAAMVGRAGTGRRQGSDDEEAIPVRR
;
A
#
# COMPACT_ATOMS: atom_id res chain seq x y z
N MET A 1 -7.84 5.01 -26.09
CA MET A 1 -6.58 4.83 -25.34
C MET A 1 -6.87 3.86 -24.22
N ALA A 2 -6.00 2.89 -23.94
CA ALA A 2 -6.24 1.94 -22.84
C ALA A 2 -6.20 2.71 -21.50
N PRO A 3 -7.03 2.34 -20.51
CA PRO A 3 -7.00 3.00 -19.20
C PRO A 3 -5.65 2.75 -18.49
N PRO A 4 -5.20 3.67 -17.63
CA PRO A 4 -4.05 3.43 -16.77
C PRO A 4 -4.28 2.19 -15.90
N THR A 5 -3.21 1.46 -15.59
CA THR A 5 -3.29 0.22 -14.82
C THR A 5 -2.71 0.40 -13.42
N VAL A 6 -3.51 0.11 -12.40
CA VAL A 6 -3.03 -0.08 -11.02
C VAL A 6 -2.65 -1.53 -10.83
N VAL A 7 -1.45 -1.80 -10.33
CA VAL A 7 -1.00 -3.17 -10.07
C VAL A 7 -0.88 -3.40 -8.56
N VAL A 8 -1.51 -4.46 -8.07
CA VAL A 8 -1.40 -4.90 -6.69
C VAL A 8 -0.43 -6.07 -6.63
N VAL A 9 0.58 -5.98 -5.77
CA VAL A 9 1.50 -7.08 -5.50
C VAL A 9 1.42 -7.42 -4.01
N ASP A 10 1.05 -8.64 -3.69
CA ASP A 10 0.91 -9.11 -2.30
C ASP A 10 1.70 -10.38 -2.03
N THR A 11 1.63 -10.88 -0.80
CA THR A 11 2.48 -11.99 -0.34
C THR A 11 1.68 -13.16 0.18
N THR A 12 2.19 -14.39 0.00
CA THR A 12 1.68 -15.56 0.72
C THR A 12 2.08 -15.57 2.20
N PHE A 13 3.12 -14.79 2.57
CA PHE A 13 3.56 -14.63 3.96
C PHE A 13 2.53 -13.88 4.81
N ALA A 14 1.81 -12.93 4.21
CA ALA A 14 0.81 -12.16 4.94
C ALA A 14 -0.35 -13.03 5.42
N ARG A 15 -0.77 -12.80 6.67
CA ARG A 15 -1.88 -13.53 7.31
C ARG A 15 -3.26 -12.98 6.92
N VAL A 16 -3.31 -11.85 6.22
CA VAL A 16 -4.54 -11.22 5.73
C VAL A 16 -4.42 -11.02 4.22
N ASP A 17 -5.47 -11.36 3.48
CA ASP A 17 -5.56 -11.12 2.04
C ASP A 17 -5.79 -9.64 1.73
N MET A 18 -4.71 -8.87 1.85
CA MET A 18 -4.67 -7.43 1.61
C MET A 18 -4.92 -7.09 0.14
N GLY A 19 -4.48 -7.94 -0.80
CA GLY A 19 -4.67 -7.71 -2.22
C GLY A 19 -6.15 -7.70 -2.62
N THR A 20 -6.95 -8.62 -2.08
CA THR A 20 -8.41 -8.62 -2.29
C THR A 20 -9.06 -7.35 -1.74
N ILE A 21 -8.65 -6.90 -0.55
CA ILE A 21 -9.18 -5.67 0.07
C ILE A 21 -8.91 -4.44 -0.82
N VAL A 22 -7.68 -4.33 -1.34
CA VAL A 22 -7.29 -3.24 -2.26
C VAL A 22 -8.14 -3.27 -3.53
N LEU A 23 -8.20 -4.42 -4.21
CA LEU A 23 -8.94 -4.53 -5.48
C LEU A 23 -10.44 -4.26 -5.30
N GLN A 24 -11.03 -4.77 -4.22
CA GLN A 24 -12.42 -4.49 -3.88
C GLN A 24 -12.64 -2.98 -3.71
N ARG A 25 -11.76 -2.29 -2.97
CA ARG A 25 -11.90 -0.85 -2.78
C ARG A 25 -11.76 -0.08 -4.08
N ILE A 26 -10.82 -0.45 -4.95
CA ILE A 26 -10.67 0.19 -6.26
C ILE A 26 -11.95 0.01 -7.09
N GLY A 27 -12.51 -1.20 -7.15
CA GLY A 27 -13.75 -1.48 -7.89
C GLY A 27 -14.99 -0.77 -7.34
N GLU A 28 -14.98 -0.36 -6.06
CA GLU A 28 -16.06 0.46 -5.47
C GLU A 28 -16.00 1.93 -5.92
N ILE A 29 -14.83 2.45 -6.34
CA ILE A 29 -14.60 3.89 -6.55
C ILE A 29 -14.15 4.27 -7.96
N ALA A 30 -13.83 3.29 -8.80
CA ALA A 30 -13.42 3.52 -10.18
C ALA A 30 -13.96 2.40 -11.07
N SER A 31 -14.43 2.77 -12.27
CA SER A 31 -14.86 1.77 -13.26
C SER A 31 -13.64 1.16 -13.99
N PRO A 32 -13.74 -0.09 -14.47
CA PRO A 32 -12.69 -0.71 -15.28
C PRO A 32 -12.34 0.06 -16.56
N SER A 33 -13.26 0.89 -17.07
CA SER A 33 -13.03 1.77 -18.22
C SER A 33 -12.18 3.01 -17.89
N GLU A 34 -12.16 3.43 -16.62
CA GLU A 34 -11.32 4.54 -16.15
C GLU A 34 -9.97 4.05 -15.64
N LEU A 35 -9.96 2.87 -15.01
CA LEU A 35 -8.80 2.34 -14.31
C LEU A 35 -8.77 0.82 -14.39
N ALA A 36 -7.77 0.27 -15.08
CA ALA A 36 -7.54 -1.16 -15.10
C ALA A 36 -6.82 -1.62 -13.82
N THR A 37 -7.03 -2.87 -13.42
CA THR A 37 -6.32 -3.49 -12.29
C THR A 37 -5.66 -4.80 -12.69
N GLN A 38 -4.50 -5.08 -12.10
CA GLN A 38 -3.83 -6.39 -12.18
C GLN A 38 -3.33 -6.81 -10.79
N ARG A 39 -3.16 -8.11 -10.57
CA ARG A 39 -2.66 -8.66 -9.31
C ARG A 39 -1.56 -9.70 -9.56
N PHE A 40 -0.54 -9.64 -8.73
CA PHE A 40 0.50 -10.66 -8.63
C PHE A 40 0.73 -11.01 -7.15
N THR A 41 1.12 -12.24 -6.88
CA THR A 41 1.43 -12.70 -5.52
C THR A 41 2.81 -13.33 -5.49
N VAL A 42 3.60 -13.00 -4.48
CA VAL A 42 4.95 -13.52 -4.24
C VAL A 42 5.05 -14.22 -2.88
N PRO A 43 6.10 -15.00 -2.60
CA PRO A 43 6.24 -15.67 -1.31
C PRO A 43 6.30 -14.72 -0.12
N GLY A 44 7.17 -13.70 -0.16
CA GLY A 44 7.38 -12.77 0.94
C GLY A 44 7.67 -11.34 0.50
N PHE A 45 7.75 -10.42 1.47
CA PHE A 45 7.85 -8.98 1.18
C PHE A 45 9.19 -8.56 0.53
N LYS A 46 10.25 -9.37 0.68
CA LYS A 46 11.53 -9.17 -0.02
C LYS A 46 11.42 -9.30 -1.55
N ASP A 47 10.44 -10.04 -2.04
CA ASP A 47 10.22 -10.28 -3.47
C ASP A 47 9.41 -9.15 -4.14
N LEU A 48 8.77 -8.28 -3.33
CA LEU A 48 7.86 -7.24 -3.82
C LEU A 48 8.56 -6.27 -4.77
N ALA A 49 9.80 -5.85 -4.45
CA ALA A 49 10.54 -4.89 -5.27
C ALA A 49 10.82 -5.43 -6.68
N ALA A 50 11.16 -6.72 -6.81
CA ALA A 50 11.43 -7.33 -8.12
C ALA A 50 10.17 -7.34 -8.99
N VAL A 51 9.01 -7.72 -8.43
CA VAL A 51 7.75 -7.71 -9.17
C VAL A 51 7.27 -6.29 -9.46
N ALA A 52 7.38 -5.37 -8.50
CA ALA A 52 7.06 -3.96 -8.69
C ALA A 52 7.86 -3.38 -9.86
N ARG A 53 9.18 -3.59 -9.90
CA ARG A 53 10.04 -3.14 -11.00
C ARG A 53 9.57 -3.68 -12.34
N ARG A 54 9.29 -4.99 -12.41
CA ARG A 54 8.83 -5.68 -13.63
C ARG A 54 7.52 -5.11 -14.15
N VAL A 55 6.52 -4.90 -13.29
CA VAL A 55 5.21 -4.42 -13.74
C VAL A 55 5.24 -2.94 -14.11
N VAL A 56 6.12 -2.16 -13.48
CA VAL A 56 6.40 -0.77 -13.89
C VAL A 56 7.01 -0.74 -15.30
N ASP A 57 7.99 -1.60 -15.60
CA ASP A 57 8.53 -1.74 -16.98
C ASP A 57 7.47 -2.14 -18.01
N GLN A 58 6.41 -2.82 -17.56
CA GLN A 58 5.27 -3.23 -18.39
C GLN A 58 4.18 -2.15 -18.52
N GLY A 59 4.38 -0.97 -17.92
CA GLY A 59 3.48 0.17 -18.04
C GLY A 59 2.45 0.31 -16.92
N ALA A 60 2.69 -0.27 -15.74
CA ALA A 60 1.90 0.04 -14.55
C ALA A 60 1.94 1.56 -14.26
N ALA A 61 0.77 2.17 -14.05
CA ALA A 61 0.67 3.58 -13.69
C ALA A 61 1.05 3.83 -12.22
N ILE A 62 0.74 2.87 -11.35
CA ILE A 62 1.11 2.85 -9.94
C ILE A 62 1.07 1.42 -9.42
N VAL A 63 1.90 1.10 -8.42
CA VAL A 63 1.91 -0.21 -7.75
C VAL A 63 1.51 -0.06 -6.29
N LEU A 64 0.68 -0.97 -5.77
CA LEU A 64 0.48 -1.16 -4.33
C LEU A 64 1.20 -2.44 -3.90
N ALA A 65 2.21 -2.30 -3.05
CA ALA A 65 3.02 -3.41 -2.53
C ALA A 65 2.54 -3.77 -1.11
N CYS A 66 1.75 -4.84 -1.00
CA CYS A 66 1.14 -5.27 0.24
C CYS A 66 2.02 -6.29 0.96
N GLY A 67 2.43 -5.97 2.19
CA GLY A 67 3.28 -6.83 3.02
C GLY A 67 2.81 -6.84 4.46
N MET A 68 3.21 -7.88 5.19
CA MET A 68 2.91 -8.00 6.61
C MET A 68 4.13 -8.54 7.34
N PRO A 69 5.06 -7.67 7.76
CA PRO A 69 6.21 -8.09 8.56
C PRO A 69 5.77 -8.75 9.86
N GLY A 70 6.46 -9.84 10.24
CA GLY A 70 6.24 -10.53 11.51
C GLY A 70 6.80 -9.77 12.71
N PRO A 71 6.66 -10.33 13.93
CA PRO A 71 7.03 -9.65 15.16
C PRO A 71 8.50 -9.81 15.55
N GLU A 72 9.25 -10.69 14.87
CA GLU A 72 10.64 -10.95 15.25
C GLU A 72 11.54 -9.79 14.84
N PRO A 73 12.62 -9.46 15.60
CA PRO A 73 13.54 -8.39 15.22
C PRO A 73 14.14 -8.56 13.82
N ILE A 74 14.32 -9.81 13.38
CA ILE A 74 14.76 -10.11 12.01
C ILE A 74 13.73 -9.67 10.97
N ASP A 75 12.44 -9.75 11.26
CA ASP A 75 11.37 -9.32 10.37
C ASP A 75 11.37 -7.80 10.19
N GLU A 76 11.66 -7.05 11.25
CA GLU A 76 11.79 -5.58 11.18
C GLU A 76 12.96 -5.14 10.30
N SER A 77 14.14 -5.74 10.48
CA SER A 77 15.29 -5.48 9.61
C SER A 77 14.98 -5.84 8.16
N CYS A 78 14.34 -6.99 7.94
CA CYS A 78 13.98 -7.43 6.60
C CYS A 78 12.92 -6.52 5.96
N ALA A 79 12.00 -5.97 6.74
CA ALA A 79 11.00 -5.01 6.28
C ALA A 79 11.70 -3.74 5.80
N GLY A 80 12.67 -3.23 6.55
CA GLY A 80 13.50 -2.09 6.14
C GLY A 80 14.22 -2.32 4.80
N ASP A 81 14.82 -3.51 4.60
CA ASP A 81 15.46 -3.87 3.33
C ASP A 81 14.45 -3.92 2.17
N ALA A 82 13.26 -4.45 2.41
CA ALA A 82 12.20 -4.50 1.40
C ALA A 82 11.69 -3.10 1.05
N SER A 83 11.48 -2.23 2.05
CA SER A 83 11.11 -0.82 1.85
C SER A 83 12.18 -0.08 1.05
N LEU A 84 13.46 -0.29 1.34
CA LEU A 84 14.56 0.28 0.56
C LEU A 84 14.52 -0.19 -0.90
N GLY A 85 14.25 -1.48 -1.13
CA GLY A 85 14.07 -2.02 -2.47
C GLY A 85 12.92 -1.34 -3.23
N LEU A 86 11.76 -1.15 -2.59
CA LEU A 86 10.61 -0.46 -3.18
C LEU A 86 10.91 1.02 -3.47
N GLN A 87 11.63 1.71 -2.58
CA GLN A 87 12.10 3.08 -2.81
C GLN A 87 13.05 3.18 -4.01
N LEU A 88 13.96 2.22 -4.15
CA LEU A 88 14.87 2.16 -5.29
C LEU A 88 14.11 1.99 -6.61
N VAL A 89 13.07 1.16 -6.64
CA VAL A 89 12.19 1.04 -7.82
C VAL A 89 11.57 2.39 -8.18
N GLN A 90 11.05 3.12 -7.19
CA GLN A 90 10.46 4.45 -7.42
C GLN A 90 11.49 5.44 -7.97
N ALA A 91 12.68 5.50 -7.36
CA ALA A 91 13.75 6.41 -7.78
C ALA A 91 14.25 6.14 -9.21
N LEU A 92 14.33 4.86 -9.60
CA LEU A 92 14.83 4.45 -10.91
C LEU A 92 13.80 4.57 -12.05
N THR A 93 12.51 4.60 -11.72
CA THR A 93 11.44 4.54 -12.72
C THR A 93 10.58 5.79 -12.79
N GLY A 94 10.57 6.61 -11.73
CA GLY A 94 9.64 7.73 -11.59
C GLY A 94 8.19 7.30 -11.34
N THR A 95 7.91 5.99 -11.27
CA THR A 95 6.58 5.46 -10.98
C THR A 95 6.43 5.20 -9.50
N SER A 96 5.32 5.67 -8.92
CA SER A 96 5.04 5.48 -7.50
C SER A 96 4.78 4.01 -7.18
N VAL A 97 5.33 3.57 -6.04
CA VAL A 97 5.09 2.27 -5.43
C VAL A 97 4.62 2.53 -4.01
N LEU A 98 3.31 2.45 -3.78
CA LEU A 98 2.73 2.64 -2.47
C LEU A 98 2.97 1.40 -1.63
N GLU A 99 3.85 1.52 -0.65
CA GLU A 99 4.08 0.49 0.36
C GLU A 99 2.87 0.42 1.30
N VAL A 100 2.28 -0.76 1.38
CA VAL A 100 1.15 -1.07 2.26
C VAL A 100 1.63 -2.18 3.19
N PHE A 101 2.52 -1.85 4.12
CA PHE A 101 2.99 -2.79 5.14
C PHE A 101 2.13 -2.67 6.39
N VAL A 102 1.81 -3.79 7.03
CA VAL A 102 1.19 -3.86 8.36
C VAL A 102 2.02 -4.77 9.23
N HIS A 103 2.68 -4.23 10.24
CA HIS A 103 3.48 -5.04 11.14
C HIS A 103 2.53 -5.74 12.12
N THR A 104 2.73 -7.04 12.34
CA THR A 104 1.89 -7.78 13.29
C THR A 104 2.03 -7.25 14.73
N THR A 105 3.14 -6.56 15.02
CA THR A 105 3.38 -5.87 16.30
C THR A 105 2.39 -4.74 16.58
N GLU A 106 1.77 -4.17 15.53
CA GLU A 106 0.76 -3.12 15.67
C GLU A 106 -0.56 -3.64 16.26
N ALA A 107 -0.72 -4.96 16.34
CA ALA A 107 -1.89 -5.63 16.87
C ALA A 107 -1.54 -6.54 18.07
N ILE A 108 -0.45 -6.27 18.79
CA ILE A 108 -0.13 -7.00 20.02
C ILE A 108 -1.04 -6.54 21.16
N ASP A 109 -1.69 -7.50 21.83
CA ASP A 109 -2.51 -7.30 23.02
C ASP A 109 -1.66 -7.16 24.30
N GLY A 110 -2.33 -6.95 25.44
CA GLY A 110 -1.67 -6.80 26.74
C GLY A 110 -0.91 -8.04 27.22
N ASP A 111 -1.18 -9.22 26.64
CA ASP A 111 -0.52 -10.49 26.95
C ASP A 111 0.62 -10.83 25.99
N GLY A 112 0.95 -9.92 25.06
CA GLY A 112 2.01 -10.14 24.07
C GLY A 112 1.59 -11.02 22.90
N ARG A 113 0.29 -11.27 22.70
CA ARG A 113 -0.24 -12.05 21.56
C ARG A 113 -0.77 -11.13 20.48
N VAL A 114 -0.74 -11.59 19.23
CA VAL A 114 -1.35 -10.86 18.12
C VAL A 114 -2.87 -11.04 18.17
N ASP A 115 -3.60 -9.95 18.37
CA ASP A 115 -5.05 -9.88 18.20
C ASP A 115 -5.38 -9.86 16.70
N GLU A 116 -5.93 -10.97 16.23
CA GLU A 116 -6.23 -11.18 14.80
C GLU A 116 -7.34 -10.26 14.30
N ASP A 117 -8.32 -9.90 15.14
CA ASP A 117 -9.42 -9.01 14.77
C ASP A 117 -8.91 -7.57 14.61
N VAL A 118 -8.05 -7.13 15.54
CA VAL A 118 -7.38 -5.83 15.43
C VAL A 118 -6.47 -5.78 14.20
N LEU A 119 -5.68 -6.84 13.96
CA LEU A 119 -4.80 -6.92 12.80
C LEU A 119 -5.60 -6.87 11.49
N ALA A 120 -6.69 -7.62 11.39
CA ALA A 120 -7.56 -7.64 10.22
C ALA A 120 -8.22 -6.27 9.99
N ALA A 121 -8.68 -5.60 11.05
CA ALA A 121 -9.25 -4.26 10.97
C ALA A 121 -8.23 -3.21 10.52
N LEU A 122 -6.99 -3.28 11.03
CA LEU A 122 -5.89 -2.41 10.65
C LEU A 122 -5.52 -2.60 9.18
N CYS A 123 -5.36 -3.86 8.74
CA CYS A 123 -5.13 -4.21 7.34
C CYS A 123 -6.24 -3.64 6.45
N ARG A 124 -7.50 -3.81 6.85
CA ARG A 124 -8.64 -3.28 6.10
C ARG A 124 -8.58 -1.76 5.94
N ARG A 125 -8.34 -1.02 7.03
CA ARG A 125 -8.23 0.45 6.96
C ARG A 125 -7.07 0.88 6.08
N ARG A 126 -5.86 0.35 6.31
CA ARG A 126 -4.66 0.73 5.57
C ARG A 126 -4.77 0.42 4.08
N CYS A 127 -5.22 -0.79 3.74
CA CYS A 127 -5.42 -1.18 2.34
C CYS A 127 -6.44 -0.29 1.63
N ARG A 128 -7.61 -0.06 2.23
CA ARG A 128 -8.66 0.77 1.63
C ARG A 128 -8.17 2.22 1.46
N GLY A 129 -7.49 2.73 2.46
CA GLY A 129 -6.89 4.06 2.43
C GLY A 129 -5.88 4.26 1.30
N HIS A 130 -4.90 3.34 1.18
CA HIS A 130 -3.91 3.39 0.10
C HIS A 130 -4.54 3.14 -1.28
N ALA A 131 -5.57 2.28 -1.39
CA ALA A 131 -6.31 2.10 -2.63
C ALA A 131 -6.93 3.42 -3.11
N GLU A 132 -7.55 4.18 -2.21
CA GLU A 132 -8.11 5.48 -2.60
C GLU A 132 -7.03 6.51 -2.96
N ASN A 133 -5.87 6.49 -2.29
CA ASN A 133 -4.75 7.36 -2.65
C ASN A 133 -4.20 6.99 -4.03
N ALA A 134 -4.07 5.70 -4.35
CA ALA A 134 -3.67 5.27 -5.68
C ALA A 134 -4.65 5.75 -6.76
N VAL A 135 -5.95 5.57 -6.55
CA VAL A 135 -6.98 6.06 -7.49
C VAL A 135 -6.88 7.56 -7.69
N ARG A 136 -6.74 8.34 -6.61
CA ARG A 136 -6.59 9.81 -6.71
C ARG A 136 -5.31 10.21 -7.42
N MET A 137 -4.17 9.61 -7.07
CA MET A 137 -2.89 9.90 -7.72
C MET A 137 -2.91 9.61 -9.22
N VAL A 138 -3.68 8.61 -9.67
CA VAL A 138 -3.77 8.25 -11.09
C VAL A 138 -4.83 9.05 -11.84
N LEU A 139 -6.03 9.23 -11.27
CA LEU A 139 -7.18 9.82 -11.98
C LEU A 139 -7.41 11.29 -11.66
N ASP A 140 -7.03 11.76 -10.47
CA ASP A 140 -7.22 13.15 -10.02
C ASP A 140 -6.03 13.66 -9.18
N PRO A 141 -4.86 13.87 -9.80
CA PRO A 141 -3.68 14.41 -9.10
C PRO A 141 -3.93 15.79 -8.48
N ALA A 142 -4.86 16.58 -9.03
CA ALA A 142 -5.20 17.90 -8.52
C ALA A 142 -5.87 17.82 -7.13
N ALA A 143 -6.69 16.81 -6.87
CA ALA A 143 -7.24 16.57 -5.54
C ALA A 143 -6.17 16.29 -4.48
N MET A 144 -4.99 15.77 -4.87
CA MET A 144 -3.87 15.59 -3.93
C MET A 144 -3.32 16.93 -3.45
N VAL A 145 -3.25 17.94 -4.32
CA VAL A 145 -2.84 19.31 -3.96
C VAL A 145 -3.80 19.91 -2.93
N GLY A 146 -5.11 19.70 -3.11
CA GLY A 146 -6.13 20.16 -2.15
C GLY A 146 -6.04 19.49 -0.77
N ARG A 147 -5.31 18.39 -0.64
CA ARG A 147 -5.10 17.65 0.61
C ARG A 147 -3.75 17.92 1.27
N ALA A 148 -2.90 18.74 0.66
CA ALA A 148 -1.58 19.06 1.19
C ALA A 148 -1.69 19.64 2.61
N GLY A 149 -0.93 19.07 3.55
CA GLY A 149 -0.86 19.57 4.94
C GLY A 149 -2.09 19.29 5.81
N THR A 150 -2.98 18.37 5.40
CA THR A 150 -4.23 18.08 6.15
C THR A 150 -4.12 16.99 7.21
N GLY A 151 -2.93 16.43 7.44
CA GLY A 151 -2.70 15.42 8.49
C GLY A 151 -3.28 14.02 8.21
N ARG A 152 -3.64 13.70 6.96
CA ARG A 152 -4.25 12.41 6.60
C ARG A 152 -3.36 11.20 6.89
N ARG A 153 -3.91 10.16 7.51
CA ARG A 153 -3.22 8.90 7.82
C ARG A 153 -3.93 7.68 7.22
N GLN A 154 -3.20 6.56 7.06
CA GLN A 154 -3.74 5.31 6.53
C GLN A 154 -3.55 4.17 7.55
N GLY A 155 -4.63 3.79 8.22
CA GLY A 155 -4.63 2.75 9.26
C GLY A 155 -4.99 3.30 10.64
N SER A 156 -4.37 4.41 11.05
CA SER A 156 -4.70 5.18 12.25
C SER A 156 -5.60 6.38 11.91
N ASP A 157 -6.11 7.06 12.95
CA ASP A 157 -6.92 8.26 12.79
C ASP A 157 -6.12 9.41 12.17
N ASP A 158 -6.78 10.26 11.38
CA ASP A 158 -6.19 11.46 10.78
C ASP A 158 -5.69 12.41 11.89
N GLU A 159 -4.54 13.05 11.67
CA GLU A 159 -4.07 14.15 12.50
C GLU A 159 -4.64 15.50 12.02
N GLU A 160 -4.63 16.48 12.91
CA GLU A 160 -5.11 17.83 12.59
C GLU A 160 -4.10 18.61 11.73
N ALA A 161 -4.62 19.45 10.85
CA ALA A 161 -3.81 20.36 10.05
C ALA A 161 -3.10 21.38 10.96
N ILE A 162 -1.79 21.58 10.75
CA ILE A 162 -1.04 22.63 11.43
C ILE A 162 -1.08 23.89 10.56
N PRO A 163 -1.76 24.97 10.99
CA PRO A 163 -1.84 26.19 10.20
C PRO A 163 -0.48 26.86 10.11
N VAL A 164 0.02 27.02 8.88
CA VAL A 164 1.22 27.83 8.63
C VAL A 164 0.82 29.29 8.72
N ARG A 165 1.23 29.97 9.79
CA ARG A 165 1.12 31.44 9.85
C ARG A 165 2.05 32.02 8.79
N ARG A 166 1.48 32.79 7.86
CA ARG A 166 2.23 33.55 6.86
C ARG A 166 2.75 34.85 7.45
#